data_AF-A0A929YU29-F1
#
_entry.id   AF-A0A929YU29-F1
#
_cell.length_a   1.000
_cell.length_b   1.000
_cell.length_c   1.000
_cell.angle_alpha   90.00
_cell.angle_beta   90.00
_cell.angle_gamma   90.00
#
_symmetry.space_group_name_H-M   'P 1'
#
loop_
_entity.id
_entity.type
_entity.pdbx_description
1 polymer ?
#
loop_
_entity_poly.entity_id
_entity_poly.type
_entity_poly.pdbx_seq_one_letter_code
_entity_poly.pdbx_strand_id
1 'polypeptide(L)'
;MFVKFECDNFKRAIIDNYREKIDPAFDGQEISPDMMEKFDLLDINDYGITSIEGIQNAKNLRLLYMANNEIKDLTPLKECGKLEILDFQRNQVEDIWPLELLRRLESLNIAYNKITDVMALNDIANIDSINISGNTIENRLPLRHIRFVKK
;
A
#
# COMPACT_ATOMS: atom_id res chain seq x y z
N MET A 1 -10.45 22.34 1.19
CA MET A 1 -10.69 21.19 2.08
C MET A 1 -9.38 20.42 2.17
N PHE A 2 -8.98 19.97 3.35
CA PHE A 2 -7.69 19.30 3.57
C PHE A 2 -7.89 17.82 3.85
N VAL A 3 -6.86 17.04 3.54
CA VAL A 3 -6.81 15.61 3.85
C VAL A 3 -6.67 15.45 5.36
N LYS A 4 -7.48 14.58 5.94
CA LYS A 4 -7.35 14.19 7.33
C LYS A 4 -6.38 13.02 7.40
N PHE A 5 -5.43 13.10 8.33
CA PHE A 5 -4.49 12.03 8.64
C PHE A 5 -4.69 11.62 10.09
N GLU A 6 -4.67 10.33 10.35
CA GLU A 6 -4.68 9.77 11.71
C GLU A 6 -3.28 9.46 12.23
N CYS A 7 -2.27 9.58 11.38
CA CYS A 7 -0.87 9.32 11.69
C CYS A 7 0.00 10.51 11.24
N ASP A 8 0.65 11.16 12.20
CA ASP A 8 1.57 12.30 11.91
C ASP A 8 2.76 11.87 11.06
N ASN A 9 3.27 10.64 11.28
CA ASN A 9 4.34 10.08 10.46
C ASN A 9 3.92 9.87 9.01
N PHE A 10 2.66 9.48 8.77
CA PHE A 10 2.13 9.38 7.41
C PHE A 10 1.98 10.77 6.77
N LYS A 11 1.43 11.75 7.50
CA LYS A 11 1.37 13.15 7.02
C LYS A 11 2.76 13.66 6.66
N ARG A 12 3.76 13.40 7.50
CA ARG A 12 5.16 13.76 7.25
C ARG A 12 5.71 13.08 5.99
N ALA A 13 5.49 11.78 5.83
CA ALA A 13 5.93 11.02 4.66
C ALA A 13 5.35 11.59 3.36
N ILE A 14 4.07 12.00 3.37
CA ILE A 14 3.43 12.66 2.23
C ILE A 14 4.09 14.01 1.93
N ILE A 15 4.36 14.83 2.94
CA ILE A 15 5.02 16.14 2.75
C ILE A 15 6.43 15.95 2.16
N ASP A 16 7.20 15.01 2.69
CA ASP A 16 8.56 14.71 2.23
C ASP A 16 8.56 14.25 0.76
N ASN A 17 7.67 13.30 0.41
CA ASN A 17 7.51 12.83 -0.97
C ASN A 17 7.05 13.95 -1.92
N TYR A 18 6.13 14.80 -1.47
CA TYR A 18 5.64 15.92 -2.29
C TYR A 18 6.77 16.92 -2.58
N ARG A 19 7.59 17.25 -1.57
CA ARG A 19 8.75 18.13 -1.73
C ARG A 19 9.80 17.56 -2.66
N GLU A 20 10.10 16.28 -2.51
CA GLU A 20 11.14 15.63 -3.31
C GLU A 20 10.73 15.48 -4.78
N LYS A 21 9.47 15.09 -5.04
CA LYS A 21 9.05 14.61 -6.37
C LYS A 21 8.19 15.60 -7.15
N ILE A 22 7.55 16.56 -6.48
CA ILE A 22 6.52 17.41 -7.10
C ILE A 22 6.86 18.90 -6.96
N ASP A 23 7.10 19.38 -5.74
CA ASP A 23 7.33 20.80 -5.46
C ASP A 23 8.28 21.01 -4.27
N PRO A 24 9.60 21.20 -4.53
CA PRO A 24 10.60 21.45 -3.49
C PRO A 24 10.36 22.72 -2.65
N ALA A 25 9.57 23.68 -3.15
CA ALA A 25 9.27 24.93 -2.45
C ALA A 25 8.03 24.82 -1.55
N PHE A 26 7.35 23.66 -1.53
CA PHE A 26 6.14 23.47 -0.74
C PHE A 26 6.38 23.68 0.76
N ASP A 27 5.57 24.52 1.38
CA ASP A 27 5.75 24.97 2.77
C ASP A 27 5.40 23.89 3.83
N GLY A 28 4.72 22.81 3.43
CA GLY A 28 4.40 21.69 4.30
C GLY A 28 3.22 21.91 5.25
N GLN A 29 2.48 23.02 5.13
CA GLN A 29 1.42 23.33 6.10
C GLN A 29 0.20 22.42 5.92
N GLU A 30 -0.32 22.33 4.69
CA GLU A 30 -1.60 21.67 4.41
C GLU A 30 -1.55 20.83 3.13
N ILE A 31 -2.02 19.58 3.21
CA ILE A 31 -2.18 18.69 2.05
C ILE A 31 -3.65 18.72 1.62
N SER A 32 -3.91 19.10 0.37
CA SER A 32 -5.24 19.00 -0.23
C SER A 32 -5.43 17.67 -0.98
N PRO A 33 -6.69 17.24 -1.23
CA PRO A 33 -6.96 16.09 -2.08
C PRO A 33 -6.33 16.21 -3.48
N ASP A 34 -6.37 17.41 -4.09
CA ASP A 34 -5.76 17.64 -5.41
C ASP A 34 -4.25 17.41 -5.41
N MET A 35 -3.57 17.70 -4.28
CA MET A 35 -2.15 17.37 -4.13
C MET A 35 -1.92 15.86 -4.06
N MET A 36 -2.79 15.13 -3.36
CA MET A 36 -2.72 13.66 -3.28
C MET A 36 -2.91 13.01 -4.65
N GLU A 37 -3.82 13.55 -5.48
CA GLU A 37 -4.06 13.05 -6.83
C GLU A 37 -2.85 13.21 -7.78
N LYS A 38 -1.82 13.98 -7.40
CA LYS A 38 -0.57 14.09 -8.19
C LYS A 38 0.38 12.91 -8.03
N PHE A 39 0.23 12.10 -6.99
CA PHE A 39 1.09 10.94 -6.79
C PHE A 39 0.70 9.79 -7.72
N ASP A 40 1.64 9.36 -8.55
CA ASP A 40 1.63 8.07 -9.23
C ASP A 40 2.52 7.04 -8.49
N LEU A 41 3.51 7.53 -7.74
CA LEU A 41 4.41 6.75 -6.90
C LEU A 41 4.56 7.38 -5.51
N LEU A 42 4.41 6.55 -4.48
CA LEU A 42 4.75 6.89 -3.09
C LEU A 42 5.75 5.88 -2.53
N ASP A 43 6.85 6.41 -1.98
CA ASP A 43 7.79 5.64 -1.17
C ASP A 43 7.74 6.20 0.26
N ILE A 44 7.09 5.44 1.14
CA ILE A 44 6.85 5.76 2.54
C ILE A 44 7.39 4.64 3.43
N ASN A 45 8.47 3.98 2.98
CA ASN A 45 9.18 2.97 3.76
C ASN A 45 9.83 3.60 5.02
N ASP A 46 9.84 2.86 6.13
CA ASP A 46 10.62 3.22 7.33
C ASP A 46 10.21 4.55 8.00
N TYR A 47 8.93 4.91 7.96
CA TYR A 47 8.40 6.13 8.60
C TYR A 47 7.77 5.89 9.99
N GLY A 48 7.65 4.64 10.45
CA GLY A 48 6.91 4.33 11.68
C GLY A 48 5.41 4.65 11.56
N ILE A 49 4.83 4.35 10.38
CA ILE A 49 3.43 4.63 10.07
C ILE A 49 2.54 3.59 10.74
N THR A 50 1.51 4.04 11.47
CA THR A 50 0.51 3.19 12.13
C THR A 50 -0.85 3.19 11.44
N SER A 51 -1.17 4.26 10.71
CA SER A 51 -2.41 4.41 9.93
C SER A 51 -2.10 5.10 8.59
N ILE A 52 -2.71 4.60 7.52
CA ILE A 52 -2.66 5.18 6.18
C ILE A 52 -3.95 5.94 5.83
N GLU A 53 -4.79 6.26 6.82
CA GLU A 53 -5.96 7.10 6.61
C GLU A 53 -5.54 8.43 5.97
N GLY A 54 -6.20 8.78 4.86
CA GLY A 54 -5.86 9.88 3.97
C GLY A 54 -5.34 9.41 2.60
N ILE A 55 -4.77 8.20 2.50
CA ILE A 55 -4.21 7.66 1.24
C ILE A 55 -5.28 7.45 0.16
N GLN A 56 -6.55 7.27 0.53
CA GLN A 56 -7.67 7.13 -0.40
C GLN A 56 -7.86 8.35 -1.34
N ASN A 57 -7.23 9.48 -1.01
CA ASN A 57 -7.21 10.66 -1.87
C ASN A 57 -6.19 10.55 -3.02
N ALA A 58 -5.22 9.63 -2.97
CA ALA A 58 -4.22 9.40 -4.01
C ALA A 58 -4.76 8.49 -5.14
N LYS A 59 -5.84 8.92 -5.80
CA LYS A 59 -6.57 8.10 -6.81
C LYS A 59 -5.76 7.73 -8.05
N ASN A 60 -4.61 8.38 -8.26
CA ASN A 60 -3.71 8.12 -9.38
C ASN A 60 -2.52 7.22 -9.02
N LEU A 61 -2.44 6.78 -7.76
CA LEU A 61 -1.34 5.98 -7.25
C LEU A 61 -1.28 4.61 -7.96
N ARG A 62 -0.11 4.31 -8.52
CA ARG A 62 0.22 3.07 -9.22
C ARG A 62 1.27 2.26 -8.47
N LEU A 63 2.23 2.93 -7.83
CA LEU A 63 3.32 2.31 -7.09
C LEU A 63 3.30 2.78 -5.63
N LEU A 64 3.15 1.83 -4.71
CA LEU A 64 3.14 2.12 -3.28
C LEU A 64 4.12 1.20 -2.55
N TYR A 65 5.14 1.82 -1.95
CA TYR A 65 6.10 1.16 -1.06
C TYR A 65 5.91 1.69 0.36
N MET A 66 5.53 0.82 1.29
CA MET A 66 5.24 1.16 2.69
C MET A 66 5.80 0.11 3.66
N ALA A 67 6.91 -0.52 3.29
CA ALA A 67 7.63 -1.51 4.07
C ALA A 67 8.21 -0.94 5.37
N ASN A 68 8.48 -1.83 6.33
CA ASN A 68 9.09 -1.48 7.63
C ASN A 68 8.30 -0.41 8.40
N ASN A 69 6.98 -0.60 8.50
CA ASN A 69 6.09 0.28 9.27
C ASN A 69 5.29 -0.56 10.30
N GLU A 70 4.30 0.05 10.95
CA GLU A 70 3.45 -0.57 11.96
C GLU A 70 1.98 -0.64 11.50
N ILE A 71 1.75 -0.71 10.19
CA ILE A 71 0.42 -0.67 9.57
C ILE A 71 -0.31 -1.98 9.86
N LYS A 72 -1.60 -1.86 10.19
CA LYS A 72 -2.52 -2.98 10.45
C LYS A 72 -3.72 -3.00 9.52
N ASP A 73 -4.27 -1.81 9.26
CA ASP A 73 -5.48 -1.64 8.46
C ASP A 73 -5.14 -1.16 7.05
N LEU A 74 -5.62 -1.90 6.06
CA LEU A 74 -5.49 -1.59 4.64
C LEU A 74 -6.78 -1.02 4.03
N THR A 75 -7.84 -0.83 4.82
CA THR A 75 -9.14 -0.33 4.36
C THR A 75 -9.04 0.92 3.49
N PRO A 76 -8.19 1.92 3.81
CA PRO A 76 -8.04 3.11 2.96
C PRO A 76 -7.55 2.82 1.53
N LEU A 77 -6.93 1.66 1.27
CA LEU A 77 -6.44 1.31 -0.07
C LEU A 77 -7.56 0.92 -1.05
N LYS A 78 -8.79 0.66 -0.59
CA LYS A 78 -9.91 0.25 -1.48
C LYS A 78 -10.17 1.24 -2.61
N GLU A 79 -9.92 2.52 -2.38
CA GLU A 79 -10.11 3.60 -3.36
C GLU A 79 -8.93 3.75 -4.34
N CYS A 80 -7.80 3.09 -4.09
CA CYS A 80 -6.58 3.17 -4.90
C CYS A 80 -6.59 2.15 -6.06
N GLY A 81 -7.69 2.11 -6.83
CA GLY A 81 -7.93 1.10 -7.87
C GLY A 81 -6.95 1.08 -9.05
N LYS A 82 -5.98 2.00 -9.09
CA LYS A 82 -4.90 2.05 -10.08
C LYS A 82 -3.59 1.40 -9.63
N LEU A 83 -3.52 0.87 -8.40
CA LEU A 83 -2.33 0.21 -7.89
C LEU A 83 -1.93 -0.99 -8.77
N GLU A 84 -0.66 -0.97 -9.18
CA GLU A 84 0.02 -1.99 -9.98
C GLU A 84 1.09 -2.70 -9.13
N ILE A 85 1.81 -1.94 -8.30
CA ILE A 85 2.84 -2.47 -7.40
C ILE A 85 2.52 -2.03 -5.97
N LEU A 86 2.46 -3.01 -5.07
CA LEU A 86 2.22 -2.80 -3.66
C LEU A 86 3.22 -3.61 -2.82
N ASP A 87 4.07 -2.92 -2.06
CA ASP A 87 4.96 -3.52 -1.06
C ASP A 87 4.64 -2.96 0.33
N PHE A 88 4.22 -3.85 1.23
CA PHE A 88 4.04 -3.54 2.65
C PHE A 88 4.70 -4.60 3.53
N GLN A 89 5.82 -5.16 3.07
CA GLN A 89 6.54 -6.15 3.88
C GLN A 89 6.95 -5.56 5.24
N ARG A 90 7.06 -6.43 6.26
CA ARG A 90 7.45 -6.03 7.63
C ARG A 90 6.52 -4.96 8.19
N ASN A 91 5.24 -5.30 8.21
CA ASN A 91 4.17 -4.56 8.89
C ASN A 91 3.45 -5.50 9.88
N GLN A 92 2.28 -5.11 10.36
CA GLN A 92 1.46 -5.88 11.31
C GLN A 92 0.09 -6.24 10.71
N VAL A 93 0.00 -6.37 9.39
CA VAL A 93 -1.26 -6.66 8.67
C VAL A 93 -1.70 -8.09 8.93
N GLU A 94 -2.98 -8.27 9.22
CA GLU A 94 -3.64 -9.57 9.39
C GLU A 94 -4.69 -9.81 8.30
N ASP A 95 -5.43 -8.76 7.95
CA ASP A 95 -6.49 -8.78 6.93
C ASP A 95 -6.06 -8.07 5.64
N ILE A 96 -6.23 -8.76 4.51
CA ILE A 96 -5.96 -8.23 3.18
C ILE A 96 -7.21 -8.19 2.28
N TRP A 97 -8.42 -8.38 2.83
CA TRP A 97 -9.67 -8.18 2.09
C TRP A 97 -9.81 -6.80 1.42
N PRO A 98 -9.26 -5.70 1.98
CA PRO A 98 -9.23 -4.42 1.30
C PRO A 98 -8.57 -4.43 -0.09
N LEU A 99 -7.77 -5.45 -0.43
CA LEU A 99 -7.11 -5.59 -1.73
C LEU A 99 -7.99 -6.23 -2.81
N GLU A 100 -9.16 -6.80 -2.47
CA GLU A 100 -9.97 -7.66 -3.37
C GLU A 100 -10.36 -6.99 -4.70
N LEU A 101 -10.48 -5.66 -4.71
CA LEU A 101 -10.87 -4.87 -5.89
C LEU A 101 -9.70 -4.24 -6.64
N LEU A 102 -8.45 -4.45 -6.19
CA LEU A 102 -7.26 -3.90 -6.83
C LEU A 102 -6.85 -4.75 -8.04
N ARG A 103 -7.72 -4.80 -9.05
CA ARG A 103 -7.62 -5.66 -10.25
C ARG A 103 -6.39 -5.39 -11.12
N ARG A 104 -5.69 -4.28 -10.89
CA ARG A 104 -4.48 -3.87 -11.62
C ARG A 104 -3.19 -4.32 -10.94
N LEU A 105 -3.24 -4.94 -9.76
CA LEU A 105 -2.04 -5.42 -9.09
C LEU A 105 -1.32 -6.48 -9.94
N GLU A 106 -0.05 -6.20 -10.21
CA GLU A 106 0.88 -7.05 -10.96
C GLU A 106 1.97 -7.61 -10.04
N SER A 107 2.40 -6.83 -9.04
CA SER A 107 3.40 -7.24 -8.06
C SER A 107 2.96 -6.92 -6.65
N LEU A 108 3.01 -7.93 -5.78
CA LEU A 108 2.56 -7.82 -4.39
C LEU A 108 3.58 -8.43 -3.41
N ASN A 109 4.09 -7.62 -2.50
CA ASN A 109 4.99 -8.08 -1.43
C ASN A 109 4.31 -7.88 -0.07
N ILE A 110 3.85 -8.99 0.51
CA ILE A 110 3.16 -9.03 1.81
C ILE A 110 4.02 -9.70 2.90
N ALA A 111 5.30 -9.92 2.62
CA ALA A 111 6.17 -10.72 3.47
C ALA A 111 6.30 -10.14 4.89
N TYR A 112 6.53 -11.01 5.88
CA TYR A 112 6.74 -10.64 7.27
C TYR A 112 5.60 -9.77 7.83
N ASN A 113 4.37 -10.26 7.65
CA ASN A 113 3.16 -9.74 8.27
C ASN A 113 2.55 -10.86 9.16
N LYS A 114 1.27 -10.76 9.50
CA LYS A 114 0.54 -11.75 10.31
C LYS A 114 -0.63 -12.36 9.55
N ILE A 115 -0.51 -12.45 8.23
CA ILE A 115 -1.60 -12.87 7.34
C ILE A 115 -1.78 -14.39 7.43
N THR A 116 -3.02 -14.83 7.56
CA THR A 116 -3.41 -16.25 7.61
C THR A 116 -4.28 -16.65 6.42
N ASP A 117 -5.05 -15.69 5.87
CA ASP A 117 -5.95 -15.88 4.74
C ASP A 117 -5.53 -15.02 3.54
N VAL A 118 -5.58 -15.61 2.35
CA VAL A 118 -5.28 -14.96 1.07
C VAL A 118 -6.41 -15.08 0.05
N MET A 119 -7.62 -15.43 0.49
CA MET A 119 -8.81 -15.54 -0.38
C MET A 119 -9.13 -14.25 -1.12
N ALA A 120 -8.81 -13.09 -0.54
CA ALA A 120 -8.92 -11.78 -1.20
C ALA A 120 -8.17 -11.70 -2.56
N LEU A 121 -7.18 -12.57 -2.79
CA LEU A 121 -6.36 -12.58 -4.01
C LEU A 121 -6.92 -13.52 -5.10
N ASN A 122 -7.98 -14.29 -4.84
CA ASN A 122 -8.48 -15.33 -5.74
C ASN A 122 -8.83 -14.81 -7.14
N ASP A 123 -9.38 -13.60 -7.20
CA ASP A 123 -9.89 -13.00 -8.44
C ASP A 123 -8.94 -11.92 -9.01
N ILE A 124 -7.75 -11.75 -8.44
CA ILE A 124 -6.74 -10.81 -8.96
C ILE A 124 -5.88 -11.59 -9.97
N ALA A 125 -6.35 -11.62 -11.21
CA ALA A 125 -5.77 -12.44 -12.28
C ALA A 125 -4.41 -11.95 -12.79
N ASN A 126 -4.03 -10.71 -12.51
CA ASN A 126 -2.85 -10.06 -13.11
C ASN A 126 -1.59 -10.13 -12.23
N ILE A 127 -1.64 -10.74 -11.04
CA ILE A 127 -0.45 -10.84 -10.19
C ILE A 127 0.54 -11.81 -10.82
N ASP A 128 1.66 -11.27 -11.31
CA ASP A 128 2.77 -12.01 -11.89
C ASP A 128 3.82 -12.39 -10.85
N SER A 129 3.94 -11.61 -9.77
CA SER A 129 4.92 -11.82 -8.72
C SER A 129 4.31 -11.58 -7.34
N ILE A 130 4.43 -12.58 -6.45
CA ILE A 130 4.02 -12.46 -5.05
C ILE A 130 5.07 -13.00 -4.09
N ASN A 131 5.32 -12.26 -3.01
CA ASN A 131 6.11 -12.73 -1.88
C ASN A 131 5.27 -12.77 -0.60
N ILE A 132 5.09 -14.00 -0.08
CA ILE A 132 4.28 -14.29 1.11
C ILE A 132 5.10 -14.76 2.31
N SER A 133 6.44 -14.77 2.21
CA SER A 133 7.32 -15.33 3.25
C SER A 133 7.11 -14.68 4.60
N GLY A 134 7.26 -15.41 5.71
CA GLY A 134 7.11 -14.82 7.05
C GLY A 134 5.66 -14.50 7.45
N ASN A 135 4.68 -15.10 6.78
CA ASN A 135 3.28 -15.15 7.20
C ASN A 135 2.90 -16.58 7.60
N THR A 136 1.70 -16.78 8.16
CA THR A 136 1.15 -18.07 8.59
C THR A 136 -0.02 -18.51 7.71
N ILE A 137 0.15 -18.44 6.40
CA ILE A 137 -0.90 -18.77 5.41
C ILE A 137 -1.02 -20.29 5.26
N GLU A 138 -2.17 -20.82 5.68
CA GLU A 138 -2.50 -22.24 5.60
C GLU A 138 -3.06 -22.62 4.22
N ASN A 139 -4.04 -21.85 3.72
CA ASN A 139 -4.69 -22.12 2.44
C ASN A 139 -4.07 -21.27 1.31
N ARG A 140 -3.33 -21.94 0.42
CA ARG A 140 -2.70 -21.30 -0.74
C ARG A 140 -3.41 -21.55 -2.06
N LEU A 141 -4.63 -22.11 -2.05
CA LEU A 141 -5.44 -22.29 -3.26
C LEU A 141 -5.58 -21.00 -4.08
N PRO A 142 -5.82 -19.82 -3.47
CA PRO A 142 -5.93 -18.54 -4.20
C PRO A 142 -4.65 -18.10 -4.92
N LEU A 143 -3.51 -18.75 -4.68
CA LEU A 143 -2.21 -18.39 -5.25
C LEU A 143 -1.78 -19.32 -6.38
N ARG A 144 -2.57 -20.35 -6.71
CA ARG A 144 -2.16 -21.40 -7.65
C ARG A 144 -1.96 -20.91 -9.09
N HIS A 145 -2.57 -19.79 -9.47
CA HIS A 145 -2.39 -19.17 -10.78
C HIS A 145 -1.17 -18.24 -10.85
N ILE A 146 -0.59 -17.85 -9.72
CA ILE A 146 0.50 -16.87 -9.64
C ILE A 146 1.85 -17.57 -9.82
N ARG A 147 2.69 -17.03 -10.69
CA ARG A 147 4.07 -17.53 -10.86
C ARG A 147 4.90 -17.07 -9.66
N PHE A 148 5.24 -18.00 -8.76
CA PHE A 148 6.13 -17.69 -7.64
C PHE A 148 7.53 -17.32 -8.16
N VAL A 149 7.98 -16.09 -7.89
CA VAL A 149 9.40 -15.76 -7.98
C VAL A 149 10.07 -16.35 -6.75
N LYS A 150 10.63 -17.56 -6.90
CA LYS A 150 11.54 -18.12 -5.89
C LYS A 150 12.74 -17.18 -5.79
N LYS A 151 12.99 -16.64 -4.59
CA LYS A 151 14.35 -16.25 -4.21
C LYS A 151 15.16 -17.50 -3.93
#